data_AF-A0AA41VLU9-F1
#
_entry.id   AF-A0AA41VLU9-F1
#
_cell.length_a   1.000
_cell.length_b   1.000
_cell.length_c   1.000
_cell.angle_alpha   90.00
_cell.angle_beta   90.00
_cell.angle_gamma   90.00
#
_symmetry.space_group_name_H-M   'P 1'
#
loop_
_entity.id
_entity.type
_entity.pdbx_description
1 polymer ?
#
loop_
_entity_poly.entity_id
_entity_poly.type
_entity_poly.pdbx_seq_one_letter_code
_entity_poly.pdbx_strand_id
1 'polypeptide(L)' 'MFVLGGLGIILLDLGLDRNRDKSVKLFFVSVGIASVVIAYVMSMLFIRIKIPNYLK' A
#
# COMPACT_ATOMS: atom_id res chain seq x y z
N MET A 1 -7.62 -4.66 -0.04
CA MET A 1 -6.56 -5.35 0.74
C MET A 1 -5.48 -5.85 -0.20
N PHE A 2 -5.62 -7.03 -0.80
CA PHE A 2 -4.53 -7.64 -1.58
C PHE A 2 -4.24 -6.94 -2.92
N VAL A 3 -5.27 -6.71 -3.75
CA VAL A 3 -5.09 -6.03 -5.07
C VAL A 3 -4.58 -4.60 -4.90
N LEU A 4 -5.18 -3.84 -3.98
CA LEU A 4 -4.79 -2.46 -3.70
C LEU A 4 -3.38 -2.37 -3.12
N GLY A 5 -2.96 -3.32 -2.28
CA GLY A 5 -1.58 -3.41 -1.81
C GLY A 5 -0.59 -3.75 -2.93
N GLY A 6 -0.95 -4.69 -3.82
CA GLY A 6 -0.14 -5.01 -4.99
C GLY A 6 0.02 -3.82 -5.94
N LEU A 7 -1.07 -3.10 -6.22
CA LEU A 7 -1.01 -1.84 -6.98
C LEU A 7 -0.15 -0.78 -6.29
N GLY A 8 -0.23 -0.68 -4.97
CA GLY A 8 0.61 0.23 -4.19
C GLY A 8 2.11 -0.03 -4.35
N ILE A 9 2.51 -1.30 -4.41
CA ILE A 9 3.90 -1.69 -4.66
C ILE A 9 4.32 -1.34 -6.09
N ILE A 10 3.45 -1.57 -7.08
CA ILE A 10 3.73 -1.17 -8.48
C ILE A 10 3.89 0.34 -8.60
N LEU A 11 3.06 1.12 -7.89
CA LEU A 11 3.15 2.59 -7.87
C LEU A 11 4.45 3.07 -7.20
N LEU A 12 4.90 2.39 -6.16
CA LEU A 12 6.19 2.66 -5.53
C LEU A 12 7.37 2.42 -6.49
N ASP A 13 7.32 1.33 -7.25
CA ASP A 13 8.33 1.00 -8.26
C ASP A 13 8.36 2.06 -9.37
N LEU A 14 7.18 2.51 -9.81
CA LEU A 14 7.04 3.58 -10.80
C LEU A 14 7.55 4.95 -10.31
N GLY A 15 7.60 5.16 -8.99
CA GLY A 15 8.17 6.36 -8.37
C GLY A 15 9.70 6.39 -8.40
N LEU A 16 10.36 5.25 -8.59
CA LEU A 16 11.83 5.13 -8.67
C LEU A 16 12.38 5.46 -10.06
N ASP A 17 11.53 5.45 -11.09
CA ASP A 17 11.90 5.76 -12.47
C ASP A 17 12.60 7.12 -12.57
N ARG A 18 13.81 7.14 -13.14
CA ARG A 18 14.66 8.33 -13.20
C ARG A 18 14.14 9.36 -14.22
N ASN A 19 13.34 8.93 -15.20
CA ASN A 19 12.93 9.74 -16.35
C ASN A 19 11.73 10.68 -16.11
N ARG A 20 11.18 10.74 -14.88
CA ARG A 20 10.00 11.56 -14.55
C ARG A 20 10.34 12.83 -13.77
N ASP A 21 9.42 13.78 -13.78
CA ASP A 21 9.49 14.98 -12.96
C ASP A 21 9.40 14.66 -11.47
N LYS A 22 10.10 15.45 -10.63
CA LYS A 22 10.16 15.24 -9.18
C LYS A 22 8.78 15.22 -8.52
N SER A 23 7.87 16.11 -8.93
CA SER A 23 6.51 16.21 -8.38
C SER A 23 5.70 14.95 -8.65
N VAL A 24 5.84 14.37 -9.84
CA VAL A 24 5.13 13.16 -10.26
C VAL A 24 5.65 11.95 -9.48
N LYS A 25 6.96 11.86 -9.24
CA LYS A 25 7.55 10.82 -8.38
C LYS A 25 7.04 10.89 -6.96
N LEU A 26 7.01 12.09 -6.39
CA LEU A 26 6.55 12.30 -5.02
C LEU A 26 5.07 11.91 -4.86
N PHE A 27 4.27 12.16 -5.90
CA PHE A 27 2.89 11.69 -5.96
C PHE A 27 2.79 10.16 -6.00
N PHE A 28 3.54 9.49 -6.88
CA PHE A 28 3.54 8.02 -6.96
C PHE A 28 3.99 7.34 -5.67
N VAL A 29 5.05 7.88 -5.05
CA VAL A 29 5.54 7.36 -3.76
C VAL A 29 4.52 7.57 -2.65
N SER A 30 3.94 8.78 -2.52
CA SER A 30 2.96 9.05 -1.45
C SER A 30 1.69 8.21 -1.58
N VAL A 31 1.15 8.07 -2.79
CA VAL A 31 -0.03 7.23 -3.07
C VAL A 31 0.30 5.74 -2.90
N GLY A 32 1.50 5.31 -3.31
CA GLY A 32 1.98 3.95 -3.11
C GLY A 32 2.11 3.57 -1.63
N ILE A 33 2.71 4.44 -0.81
CA ILE A 33 2.80 4.22 0.65
C ILE A 33 1.39 4.18 1.27
N ALA A 34 0.53 5.16 0.96
CA ALA A 34 -0.81 5.22 1.53
C ALA A 34 -1.64 3.97 1.19
N SER A 35 -1.57 3.51 -0.06
CA SER A 35 -2.29 2.32 -0.51
C SER A 35 -1.81 1.04 0.19
N VAL A 36 -0.50 0.86 0.38
CA VAL A 36 0.05 -0.29 1.12
C VAL A 36 -0.36 -0.26 2.59
N VAL A 37 -0.30 0.90 3.25
CA VAL A 37 -0.70 1.04 4.67
C VAL A 37 -2.18 0.71 4.84
N ILE A 38 -3.06 1.26 3.99
CA ILE A 38 -4.49 0.97 4.03
C ILE A 38 -4.75 -0.51 3.79
N ALA A 39 -4.06 -1.11 2.81
CA ALA A 39 -4.17 -2.54 2.52
C ALA A 39 -3.81 -3.41 3.73
N TYR A 40 -2.72 -3.08 4.43
CA TYR A 40 -2.27 -3.81 5.62
C TYR A 40 -3.26 -3.69 6.78
N VAL A 41 -3.67 -2.47 7.13
CA VAL A 41 -4.61 -2.21 8.25
C VAL A 41 -5.92 -2.94 8.00
N MET A 42 -6.47 -2.83 6.79
CA MET A 42 -7.70 -3.51 6.43
C MET A 42 -7.54 -5.03 6.54
N SER A 43 -6.41 -5.59 6.06
CA SER A 43 -6.15 -7.04 6.16
C SER A 43 -6.09 -7.50 7.62
N MET A 44 -5.45 -6.72 8.50
CA MET A 44 -5.33 -7.05 9.91
C MET A 44 -6.68 -6.97 10.64
N LEU A 45 -7.49 -5.95 10.34
CA LEU A 45 -8.85 -5.82 10.88
C LEU A 45 -9.75 -6.98 10.43
N PHE A 46 -9.69 -7.34 9.15
CA PHE A 46 -10.44 -8.46 8.60
C PHE A 46 -10.13 -9.77 9.31
N ILE A 47 -8.85 -10.05 9.55
CA ILE A 47 -8.44 -11.26 10.28
C ILE A 47 -8.95 -11.22 11.72
N ARG A 48 -8.88 -10.07 12.41
CA ARG A 48 -9.37 -9.93 13.80
C ARG A 48 -10.87 -10.08 13.94
N ILE A 49 -11.64 -9.67 12.93
CA ILE A 49 -13.11 -9.86 12.92
C ILE A 49 -13.43 -11.33 12.69
N LYS A 50 -12.74 -11.99 11.76
CA LYS A 50 -13.04 -13.38 11.39
C LYS A 50 -12.51 -14.39 12.41
N ILE A 51 -11.38 -14.10 13.04
CA ILE A 51 -10.74 -14.91 14.08
C ILE A 51 -10.58 -14.01 15.31
N PRO A 52 -11.60 -13.91 16.18
CA PRO A 52 -11.47 -13.18 17.43
C PRO A 52 -10.34 -13.83 18.23
N ASN A 53 -9.50 -13.01 18.88
CA ASN A 53 -8.27 -13.45 19.56
C ASN A 53 -7.06 -13.75 18.64
N TYR A 54 -7.10 -13.40 17.35
CA TYR A 54 -5.91 -13.50 16.49
C TYR A 54 -4.74 -12.67 17.05
N LEU A 55 -3.58 -13.31 17.25
CA LEU A 55 -2.36 -12.77 17.88
C LEU A 55 -2.47 -12.45 19.39
N LYS A 56 -3.42 -13.06 20.12
CA LYS A 56 -3.34 -13.13 21.60
C LYS A 56 -2.39 -14.22 22.06
#